data_AF-A0A1H4I765-F1
#
_entry.id   AF-A0A1H4I765-F1
#
_cell.length_a   1.000
_cell.length_b   1.000
_cell.length_c   1.000
_cell.angle_alpha   90.00
_cell.angle_beta   90.00
_cell.angle_gamma   90.00
#
_symmetry.space_group_name_H-M   'P 1'
#
loop_
_entity.id
_entity.type
_entity.pdbx_description
1 polymer ?
#
loop_
_entity_poly.entity_id
_entity_poly.type
_entity_poly.pdbx_seq_one_letter_code
_entity_poly.pdbx_strand_id
1 'polypeptide(L)'
;MAGREGVFDQALSNGLAAIVACEWPGKEVDRKGRVLSASALLKVIEEHLPATEGIVCVPDEHLMPDIPQSDVNSLFQAGPRPSSHTRIDVRTLQNGIEASQAARHGRGAGALQQRHIEALLALDGHRSLGAMGEEQQDRIQRIAQTEDAVSQKRAAEYLERIGDEEATRRAENVANPNAYHPKHNPDGHDLDICPVCGHEAFCVEGLDPIFGQVTYGQCLVCTYVRSPGAAEDQAFTEHLRSIMDDE
;
A
#
# COMPACT_ATOMS: atom_id res chain seq x y z
N MET A 1 30.71 9.10 -16.82
CA MET A 1 29.52 8.37 -16.34
C MET A 1 29.34 8.68 -14.86
N ALA A 2 28.53 9.70 -14.53
CA ALA A 2 28.32 10.19 -13.16
C ALA A 2 26.84 10.16 -12.73
N GLY A 3 25.99 9.48 -13.52
CA GLY A 3 24.54 9.48 -13.31
C GLY A 3 24.12 8.70 -12.07
N ARG A 4 24.70 7.52 -11.84
CA ARG A 4 24.34 6.65 -10.72
C ARG A 4 24.75 7.22 -9.36
N GLU A 5 25.93 7.86 -9.27
CA GLU A 5 26.40 8.51 -8.04
C GLU A 5 25.55 9.75 -7.71
N GLY A 6 25.14 10.50 -8.75
CA GLY A 6 24.24 11.63 -8.59
C GLY A 6 22.86 11.22 -8.07
N VAL A 7 22.31 10.12 -8.57
CA VAL A 7 21.01 9.56 -8.12
C VAL A 7 21.12 9.04 -6.68
N PHE A 8 22.18 8.29 -6.36
CA PHE A 8 22.44 7.81 -5.00
C PHE A 8 22.49 8.96 -3.98
N ASP A 9 23.28 9.99 -4.25
CA ASP A 9 23.43 11.13 -3.33
C ASP A 9 22.11 11.89 -3.11
N GLN A 10 21.33 12.05 -4.17
CA GLN A 10 20.05 12.74 -4.10
C GLN A 10 19.04 11.94 -3.27
N ALA A 11 18.93 10.64 -3.53
CA ALA A 11 18.07 9.73 -2.79
C ALA A 11 18.46 9.69 -1.30
N LEU A 12 19.75 9.54 -1.00
CA LEU A 12 20.25 9.51 0.37
C LEU A 12 20.00 10.83 1.12
N SER A 13 20.28 11.96 0.49
CA SER A 13 20.09 13.28 1.12
C SER A 13 18.62 13.56 1.40
N ASN A 14 17.74 13.28 0.43
CA ASN A 14 16.30 13.48 0.60
C ASN A 14 15.71 12.52 1.63
N GLY A 15 16.12 11.25 1.58
CA GLY A 15 15.65 10.22 2.50
C GLY A 15 16.01 10.54 3.95
N LEU A 16 17.28 10.86 4.22
CA LEU A 16 17.72 11.23 5.57
C LEU A 16 17.08 12.53 6.06
N ALA A 17 16.86 13.51 5.18
CA ALA A 17 16.20 14.75 5.56
C ALA A 17 14.75 14.51 5.99
N ALA A 18 14.02 13.67 5.25
CA ALA A 18 12.65 13.29 5.60
C ALA A 18 12.59 12.51 6.92
N ILE A 19 13.51 11.55 7.13
CA ILE A 19 13.61 10.80 8.39
C ILE A 19 13.86 11.76 9.56
N VAL A 20 14.90 12.60 9.47
CA VAL A 20 15.25 13.54 10.55
C VAL A 20 14.13 14.56 10.81
N ALA A 21 13.46 15.06 9.76
CA ALA A 21 12.34 15.98 9.93
C ALA A 21 11.13 15.32 10.60
N CYS A 22 10.94 14.02 10.39
CA CYS A 22 9.85 13.25 11.00
C CYS A 22 10.14 12.92 12.47
N GLU A 23 11.35 12.46 12.78
CA GLU A 23 11.76 12.07 14.14
C GLU A 23 12.10 13.26 15.03
N TRP A 24 12.81 14.25 14.48
CA TRP A 24 13.31 15.40 15.21
C TRP A 24 13.08 16.70 14.43
N PRO A 25 11.84 17.20 14.38
CA PRO A 25 11.48 18.39 13.61
C PRO A 25 12.38 19.59 13.88
N GLY A 26 12.91 20.20 12.81
CA GLY A 26 13.79 21.36 12.85
C GLY A 26 15.28 21.03 13.05
N LYS A 27 15.65 19.76 13.22
CA LYS A 27 17.06 19.33 13.27
C LYS A 27 17.64 19.03 11.89
N GLU A 28 16.81 18.94 10.87
CA GLU A 28 17.20 18.72 9.48
C GLU A 28 17.77 19.97 8.81
N VAL A 29 17.62 21.16 9.41
CA VAL A 29 18.03 22.45 8.85
C VAL A 29 19.20 23.10 9.61
N ASP A 30 20.05 23.82 8.87
CA ASP A 30 21.07 24.70 9.42
C ASP A 30 20.47 26.01 9.98
N ARG A 31 21.30 26.82 10.64
CA ARG A 31 20.89 28.13 11.20
C ARG A 31 20.36 29.12 10.14
N LYS A 32 20.56 28.84 8.86
CA LYS A 32 20.09 29.65 7.73
C LYS A 32 18.82 29.06 7.10
N GLY A 33 18.23 28.02 7.69
CA GLY A 33 17.03 27.35 7.19
C GLY A 33 17.29 26.44 5.97
N ARG A 34 18.54 26.05 5.72
CA ARG A 34 18.89 25.15 4.60
C ARG A 34 19.05 23.74 5.12
N VAL A 35 18.58 22.75 4.36
CA VAL A 35 18.73 21.33 4.70
C VAL A 35 20.21 20.97 4.86
N LEU A 36 20.51 20.23 5.93
CA LEU A 36 21.85 19.73 6.23
C LEU A 36 22.33 18.73 5.18
N SER A 37 23.65 18.56 5.06
CA SER A 37 24.21 17.54 4.16
C SER A 37 23.92 16.13 4.69
N ALA A 38 23.91 15.12 3.81
CA ALA A 38 23.70 13.72 4.20
C ALA A 38 24.63 13.28 5.35
N SER A 39 25.92 13.64 5.31
CA SER A 39 26.87 13.34 6.39
C SER A 39 26.54 14.04 7.70
N ALA A 40 25.98 15.26 7.66
CA ALA A 40 25.55 15.98 8.85
C ALA A 40 24.25 15.40 9.43
N LEU A 41 23.31 14.98 8.57
CA LEU A 41 22.07 14.30 8.98
C LEU A 41 22.36 12.96 9.66
N LEU A 42 23.32 12.17 9.14
CA LEU A 42 23.77 10.94 9.80
C LEU A 42 24.32 11.20 11.20
N LYS A 43 25.05 12.30 11.41
CA LYS A 43 25.53 12.68 12.75
C LYS A 43 24.38 13.06 13.68
N VAL A 44 23.38 13.79 13.19
CA VAL A 44 22.18 14.09 13.98
C VAL A 44 21.49 12.80 14.42
N ILE A 45 21.39 11.80 13.55
CA ILE A 45 20.83 10.48 13.88
C ILE A 45 21.66 9.79 14.98
N GLU A 46 22.99 9.73 14.84
CA GLU A 46 23.89 9.14 15.84
C GLU A 46 23.88 9.87 17.19
N GLU A 47 23.63 11.19 17.20
CA GLU A 47 23.53 12.00 18.41
C GLU A 47 22.27 11.68 19.24
N HIS A 48 21.17 11.31 18.58
CA HIS A 48 19.91 11.01 19.25
C HIS A 48 19.78 9.51 19.59
N LEU A 49 20.36 8.64 18.78
CA LEU A 49 20.30 7.19 18.95
C LEU A 49 21.71 6.59 18.85
N PRO A 50 22.19 5.90 19.90
CA PRO A 50 23.55 5.36 19.89
C PRO A 50 23.68 4.26 18.82
N ALA A 51 24.67 4.42 17.94
CA ALA A 51 24.99 3.40 16.95
C ALA A 51 25.62 2.17 17.61
N THR A 52 25.09 0.98 17.30
CA THR A 52 25.69 -0.31 17.67
C THR A 52 26.35 -0.88 16.41
N GLU A 53 27.67 -1.07 16.44
CA GLU A 53 28.46 -1.52 15.27
C GLU A 53 28.34 -0.63 14.02
N GLY A 54 28.00 0.66 14.20
CA GLY A 54 27.79 1.61 13.11
C GLY A 54 26.39 1.58 12.49
N ILE A 55 25.46 0.87 13.14
CA ILE A 55 24.05 0.79 12.75
C ILE A 55 23.20 1.46 13.83
N VAL A 56 22.28 2.31 13.39
CA VAL A 56 21.26 2.93 14.22
C VAL A 56 19.90 2.30 13.90
N CYS A 57 19.15 1.95 14.94
CA CYS A 57 17.77 1.46 14.81
C CYS A 57 16.83 2.57 15.27
N VAL A 58 16.12 3.20 14.33
CA VAL A 58 15.11 4.21 14.64
C VAL A 58 13.80 3.49 14.92
N PRO A 59 13.23 3.55 16.14
CA PRO A 59 11.96 2.90 16.44
C PRO A 59 10.82 3.56 15.65
N ASP A 60 9.98 2.74 15.03
CA ASP A 60 8.74 3.23 14.43
C ASP A 60 7.66 3.26 15.52
N GLU A 61 7.46 4.42 16.17
CA GLU A 61 6.61 4.57 17.37
C GLU A 61 5.11 4.22 17.14
N HIS A 62 4.68 4.06 15.89
CA HIS A 62 3.33 3.60 15.55
C HIS A 62 3.40 2.14 15.11
N LEU A 63 3.42 1.25 16.11
CA LEU A 63 3.27 -0.19 15.92
C LEU A 63 2.01 -0.43 15.08
N MET A 64 2.18 -0.92 13.85
CA MET A 64 1.14 -1.76 13.28
C MET A 64 0.94 -2.93 14.23
N PRO A 65 -0.31 -3.29 14.58
CA PRO A 65 -0.55 -4.44 15.46
C PRO A 65 0.14 -5.67 14.89
N ASP A 66 0.81 -6.44 15.74
CA ASP A 66 1.41 -7.72 15.37
C ASP A 66 0.29 -8.66 14.87
N ILE A 67 0.11 -8.74 13.55
CA ILE A 67 -0.83 -9.68 12.94
C ILE A 67 -0.22 -11.08 13.10
N PRO A 68 -0.93 -12.05 13.72
CA PRO A 68 -0.43 -13.42 13.88
C PRO A 68 -0.05 -14.03 12.53
N GLN A 69 1.10 -14.71 12.49
CA GLN A 69 1.65 -15.32 11.29
C GLN A 69 0.74 -16.47 10.81
N SER A 70 0.09 -16.32 9.66
CA SER A 70 -0.45 -17.47 8.92
C SER A 70 0.65 -18.10 8.09
N ASP A 71 0.63 -19.44 8.01
CA ASP A 71 1.67 -20.24 7.38
C ASP A 71 1.90 -19.85 5.91
N VAL A 72 3.18 -19.64 5.63
CA VAL A 72 3.86 -19.46 4.35
C VAL A 72 3.17 -20.10 3.13
N ASN A 73 2.38 -19.33 2.36
CA ASN A 73 2.21 -19.52 0.90
C ASN A 73 1.42 -18.43 0.14
N SER A 74 1.20 -17.25 0.70
CA SER A 74 0.48 -16.19 -0.02
C SER A 74 1.39 -15.41 -0.97
N LEU A 75 0.87 -15.14 -2.17
CA LEU A 75 1.45 -14.43 -3.33
C LEU A 75 2.00 -13.01 -3.03
N PHE A 76 1.83 -12.52 -1.81
CA PHE A 76 2.52 -11.35 -1.29
C PHE A 76 3.95 -11.73 -0.90
N GLN A 77 4.84 -11.73 -1.89
CA GLN A 77 6.22 -11.32 -1.61
C GLN A 77 6.17 -9.83 -1.23
N ALA A 78 5.67 -9.57 -0.02
CA ALA A 78 5.85 -8.31 0.66
C ALA A 78 7.34 -7.99 0.59
N GLY A 79 7.65 -6.73 0.30
CA GLY A 79 8.99 -6.21 0.56
C GLY A 79 9.44 -6.53 1.99
N PRO A 80 10.70 -6.24 2.35
CA PRO A 80 11.19 -6.44 3.71
C PRO A 80 10.12 -5.94 4.69
N ARG A 81 9.66 -6.85 5.58
CA ARG A 81 8.63 -6.60 6.61
C ARG A 81 8.79 -5.19 7.20
N PRO A 82 7.72 -4.49 7.60
CA PRO A 82 7.87 -3.34 8.47
C PRO A 82 8.50 -3.84 9.77
N SER A 83 9.82 -3.72 9.87
CA SER A 83 10.53 -3.97 11.10
C SER A 83 10.07 -2.87 12.07
N SER A 84 9.88 -3.19 13.34
CA SER A 84 9.56 -2.22 14.40
C SER A 84 10.59 -1.09 14.54
N HIS A 85 11.67 -1.18 13.78
CA HIS A 85 12.73 -0.20 13.69
C HIS A 85 13.20 -0.10 12.24
N THR A 86 13.44 1.12 11.77
CA THR A 86 14.20 1.37 10.55
C THR A 86 15.69 1.24 10.84
N ARG A 87 16.38 0.39 10.07
CA ARG A 87 17.83 0.15 10.21
C ARG A 87 18.63 1.10 9.33
N ILE A 88 19.39 1.99 9.95
CA ILE A 88 20.27 2.96 9.29
C ILE A 88 21.73 2.54 9.49
N ASP A 89 22.36 1.98 8.47
CA ASP A 89 23.79 1.66 8.50
C ASP A 89 24.63 2.92 8.21
N VAL A 90 24.88 3.69 9.27
CA VAL A 90 25.56 4.99 9.21
C VAL A 90 26.95 4.86 8.59
N ARG A 91 27.69 3.81 8.96
CA ARG A 91 29.06 3.60 8.47
C ARG A 91 29.09 3.29 6.98
N THR A 92 28.23 2.39 6.52
CA THR A 92 28.13 2.02 5.10
C THR A 92 27.63 3.19 4.26
N LEU A 93 26.68 3.98 4.78
CA LEU A 93 26.17 5.18 4.11
C LEU A 93 27.22 6.31 4.04
N GLN A 94 27.99 6.55 5.10
CA GLN A 94 29.13 7.47 5.06
C GLN A 94 30.17 7.05 4.03
N ASN A 95 30.52 5.76 3.98
CA ASN A 95 31.43 5.23 2.96
C ASN A 95 30.87 5.42 1.54
N GLY A 96 29.56 5.25 1.36
CA GLY A 96 28.85 5.52 0.12
C GLY A 96 28.97 6.98 -0.34
N ILE A 97 28.80 7.94 0.58
CA ILE A 97 28.95 9.37 0.31
C ILE A 97 30.37 9.73 -0.15
N GLU A 98 31.40 9.18 0.51
CA GLU A 98 32.79 9.42 0.11
C GLU A 98 33.06 8.86 -1.30
N ALA A 99 32.54 7.66 -1.57
CA ALA A 99 32.69 6.98 -2.85
C ALA A 99 31.97 7.69 -4.01
N SER A 100 30.82 8.31 -3.76
CA SER A 100 30.05 9.08 -4.76
C SER A 100 30.64 10.48 -5.00
N GLN A 101 31.10 11.16 -3.95
CA GLN A 101 31.73 12.48 -4.05
C GLN A 101 33.02 12.45 -4.87
N ALA A 102 33.78 11.35 -4.80
CA ALA A 102 34.96 11.16 -5.65
C ALA A 102 34.63 11.25 -7.15
N ALA A 103 33.47 10.74 -7.57
CA ALA A 103 32.98 10.85 -8.95
C ALA A 103 32.54 12.27 -9.30
N ARG A 104 31.77 12.90 -8.41
CA ARG A 104 31.25 14.27 -8.60
C ARG A 104 32.35 15.33 -8.69
N HIS A 105 33.45 15.15 -7.97
CA HIS A 105 34.60 16.07 -8.00
C HIS A 105 35.65 15.71 -9.05
N GLY A 106 35.36 14.77 -9.97
CA GLY A 106 36.26 14.38 -11.05
C GLY A 106 37.56 13.71 -10.58
N ARG A 107 37.59 13.19 -9.35
CA ARG A 107 38.74 12.49 -8.77
C ARG A 107 38.76 10.99 -9.08
N GLY A 108 37.73 10.47 -9.76
CA GLY A 108 37.63 9.07 -10.18
C GLY A 108 36.28 8.74 -10.83
N ALA A 109 36.05 7.46 -11.13
CA ALA A 109 34.82 6.97 -11.77
C ALA A 109 33.66 6.66 -10.79
N GLY A 110 33.82 6.99 -9.50
CA GLY A 110 32.93 6.57 -8.43
C GLY A 110 33.13 5.10 -8.05
N ALA A 111 33.06 4.80 -6.75
CA ALA A 111 33.29 3.45 -6.21
C ALA A 111 32.08 2.93 -5.43
N LEU A 112 30.86 3.27 -5.87
CA LEU A 112 29.65 2.74 -5.27
C LEU A 112 29.59 1.21 -5.46
N GLN A 113 29.27 0.51 -4.37
CA GLN A 113 29.15 -0.94 -4.31
C GLN A 113 27.72 -1.32 -3.97
N GLN A 114 27.36 -2.58 -4.22
CA GLN A 114 26.03 -3.12 -3.93
C GLN A 114 25.61 -2.89 -2.46
N ARG A 115 26.53 -3.04 -1.50
CA ARG A 115 26.29 -2.75 -0.07
C ARG A 115 25.79 -1.33 0.20
N HIS A 116 26.20 -0.34 -0.60
CA HIS A 116 25.75 1.05 -0.42
C HIS A 116 24.30 1.19 -0.90
N ILE A 117 23.94 0.50 -1.98
CA ILE A 117 22.57 0.49 -2.51
C ILE A 117 21.65 -0.24 -1.53
N GLU A 118 22.07 -1.38 -0.99
CA GLU A 118 21.32 -2.12 0.03
C GLU A 118 21.10 -1.28 1.30
N ALA A 119 22.12 -0.55 1.76
CA ALA A 119 21.99 0.36 2.89
C ALA A 119 21.04 1.55 2.61
N LEU A 120 20.98 2.03 1.36
CA LEU A 120 20.03 3.07 0.96
C LEU A 120 18.60 2.51 0.88
N LEU A 121 18.42 1.32 0.31
CA LEU A 121 17.12 0.65 0.24
C LEU A 121 16.57 0.31 1.63
N ALA A 122 17.44 0.03 2.60
CA ALA A 122 17.03 -0.19 3.98
C ALA A 122 16.35 1.03 4.64
N LEU A 123 16.56 2.24 4.10
CA LEU A 123 15.86 3.45 4.57
C LEU A 123 14.38 3.46 4.16
N ASP A 124 14.03 2.81 3.04
CA ASP A 124 12.68 2.82 2.46
C ASP A 124 11.63 2.24 3.41
N GLY A 125 12.05 1.42 4.37
CA GLY A 125 11.18 0.92 5.45
C GLY A 125 10.70 1.99 6.44
N HIS A 126 11.23 3.22 6.39
CA HIS A 126 10.81 4.29 7.31
C HIS A 126 9.49 4.93 6.87
N ARG A 127 8.55 5.10 7.82
CA ARG A 127 7.21 5.68 7.57
C ARG A 127 7.23 7.01 6.80
N SER A 128 8.23 7.86 7.08
CA SER A 128 8.34 9.17 6.42
C SER A 128 8.63 9.07 4.92
N LEU A 129 9.14 7.94 4.44
CA LEU A 129 9.43 7.69 3.03
C LEU A 129 8.27 6.97 2.33
N GLY A 130 7.49 6.17 3.07
CA GLY A 130 6.26 5.52 2.63
C GLY A 130 5.02 6.42 2.60
N ALA A 131 5.02 7.53 3.37
CA ALA A 131 3.84 8.36 3.63
C ALA A 131 3.03 8.80 2.39
N MET A 132 3.69 9.12 1.26
CA MET A 132 2.95 9.48 0.04
C MET A 132 2.26 8.28 -0.63
N GLY A 133 2.89 7.10 -0.58
CA GLY A 133 2.31 5.87 -1.08
C GLY A 133 1.14 5.43 -0.21
N GLU A 134 1.33 5.48 1.11
CA GLU A 134 0.30 5.20 2.12
C GLU A 134 -0.90 6.15 1.97
N GLU A 135 -0.69 7.47 1.92
CA GLU A 135 -1.77 8.46 1.72
C GLU A 135 -2.50 8.25 0.38
N GLN A 136 -1.78 7.85 -0.68
CA GLN A 136 -2.40 7.54 -1.96
C GLN A 136 -3.24 6.26 -1.89
N GLN A 137 -2.77 5.22 -1.19
CA GLN A 137 -3.52 3.99 -0.95
C GLN A 137 -4.78 4.28 -0.10
N ASP A 138 -4.63 5.00 1.00
CA ASP A 138 -5.72 5.50 1.84
C ASP A 138 -6.77 6.25 1.02
N ARG A 139 -6.32 7.13 0.13
CA ARG A 139 -7.22 7.89 -0.73
C ARG A 139 -7.98 6.98 -1.68
N ILE A 140 -7.31 6.01 -2.31
CA ILE A 140 -7.95 5.04 -3.21
C ILE A 140 -9.01 4.22 -2.45
N GLN A 141 -8.67 3.73 -1.25
CA GLN A 141 -9.60 2.98 -0.41
C GLN A 141 -10.81 3.83 0.00
N ARG A 142 -10.59 5.07 0.46
CA ARG A 142 -11.67 6.00 0.81
C ARG A 142 -12.58 6.32 -0.37
N ILE A 143 -12.01 6.47 -1.58
CA ILE A 143 -12.80 6.67 -2.80
C ILE A 143 -13.68 5.44 -3.06
N ALA A 144 -13.12 4.24 -3.03
CA ALA A 144 -13.86 3.01 -3.26
C ALA A 144 -15.01 2.82 -2.26
N GLN A 145 -14.76 3.07 -0.97
CA GLN A 145 -15.80 3.02 0.08
C GLN A 145 -16.89 4.08 -0.14
N THR A 146 -16.51 5.30 -0.53
CA THR A 146 -17.48 6.37 -0.80
C THR A 146 -18.34 6.03 -2.02
N GLU A 147 -17.73 5.53 -3.09
CA GLU A 147 -18.43 5.12 -4.31
C GLU A 147 -19.40 3.97 -4.03
N ASP A 148 -18.99 2.98 -3.25
CA ASP A 148 -19.85 1.86 -2.85
C ASP A 148 -21.03 2.35 -2.00
N ALA A 149 -20.81 3.19 -0.99
CA ALA A 149 -21.88 3.76 -0.18
C ALA A 149 -22.88 4.58 -1.01
N VAL A 150 -22.39 5.37 -1.97
CA VAL A 150 -23.24 6.13 -2.91
C VAL A 150 -24.02 5.17 -3.82
N SER A 151 -23.40 4.10 -4.28
CA SER A 151 -24.01 3.06 -5.12
C SER A 151 -25.12 2.33 -4.37
N GLN A 152 -24.88 1.89 -3.13
CA GLN A 152 -25.88 1.26 -2.27
C GLN A 152 -27.07 2.19 -2.02
N LYS A 153 -26.79 3.47 -1.68
CA LYS A 153 -27.85 4.46 -1.47
C LYS A 153 -28.71 4.66 -2.71
N ARG A 154 -28.08 4.81 -3.89
CA ARG A 154 -28.80 4.95 -5.16
C ARG A 154 -29.66 3.72 -5.46
N ALA A 155 -29.14 2.53 -5.20
CA ALA A 155 -29.86 1.29 -5.40
C ALA A 155 -31.06 1.15 -4.45
N ALA A 156 -30.92 1.55 -3.19
CA ALA A 156 -32.03 1.59 -2.22
C ALA A 156 -33.13 2.57 -2.66
N GLU A 157 -32.77 3.80 -3.05
CA GLU A 157 -33.72 4.79 -3.60
C GLU A 157 -34.41 4.29 -4.88
N TYR A 158 -33.69 3.53 -5.70
CA TYR A 158 -34.25 2.91 -6.91
C TYR A 158 -35.25 1.79 -6.57
N LEU A 159 -34.93 0.93 -5.59
CA LEU A 159 -35.80 -0.13 -5.12
C LEU A 159 -37.12 0.43 -4.57
N GLU A 160 -37.06 1.47 -3.75
CA GLU A 160 -38.25 2.16 -3.24
C GLU A 160 -39.14 2.70 -4.37
N ARG A 161 -38.53 3.18 -5.47
CA ARG A 161 -39.25 3.72 -6.62
C ARG A 161 -39.93 2.65 -7.47
N ILE A 162 -39.30 1.49 -7.66
CA ILE A 162 -39.87 0.42 -8.48
C ILE A 162 -40.87 -0.43 -7.69
N GLY A 163 -40.67 -0.58 -6.38
CA GLY A 163 -41.47 -1.43 -5.50
C GLY A 163 -41.11 -2.92 -5.59
N ASP A 164 -41.47 -3.67 -4.55
CA ASP A 164 -41.05 -5.07 -4.36
C ASP A 164 -41.61 -6.03 -5.42
N GLU A 165 -42.84 -5.79 -5.90
CA GLU A 165 -43.47 -6.61 -6.95
C GLU A 165 -42.68 -6.51 -8.27
N GLU A 166 -42.27 -5.31 -8.64
CA GLU A 166 -41.47 -5.07 -9.85
C GLU A 166 -40.04 -5.58 -9.69
N ALA A 167 -39.44 -5.42 -8.50
CA ALA A 167 -38.13 -5.98 -8.19
C ALA A 167 -38.13 -7.52 -8.33
N THR A 168 -39.15 -8.18 -7.79
CA THR A 168 -39.35 -9.63 -7.89
C THR A 168 -39.54 -10.07 -9.34
N ARG A 169 -40.42 -9.39 -10.08
CA ARG A 169 -40.63 -9.67 -11.51
C ARG A 169 -39.34 -9.56 -12.32
N ARG A 170 -38.48 -8.59 -12.02
CA ARG A 170 -37.17 -8.46 -12.68
C ARG A 170 -36.21 -9.56 -12.28
N ALA A 171 -36.17 -9.94 -11.01
CA ALA A 171 -35.35 -11.03 -10.52
C ALA A 171 -35.73 -12.36 -11.18
N GLU A 172 -37.02 -12.64 -11.37
CA GLU A 172 -37.48 -13.88 -12.03
C GLU A 172 -37.14 -13.93 -13.53
N ASN A 173 -37.03 -12.76 -14.18
CA ASN A 173 -36.79 -12.66 -15.62
C ASN A 173 -35.35 -12.23 -15.97
N VAL A 174 -34.45 -12.21 -14.99
CA VAL A 174 -33.08 -11.77 -15.20
C VAL A 174 -32.33 -12.79 -16.07
N ALA A 175 -31.68 -12.31 -17.11
CA ALA A 175 -30.75 -13.11 -17.91
C ALA A 175 -29.33 -12.71 -17.54
N ASN A 176 -28.47 -13.69 -17.23
CA ASN A 176 -27.08 -13.43 -16.89
C ASN A 176 -26.24 -13.25 -18.17
N PRO A 177 -25.78 -12.03 -18.51
CA PRO A 177 -24.92 -11.82 -19.67
C PRO A 177 -23.52 -12.41 -19.46
N ASN A 178 -23.08 -12.56 -18.21
CA ASN A 178 -21.75 -13.06 -17.85
C ASN A 178 -21.76 -14.54 -17.45
N ALA A 179 -22.81 -15.27 -17.83
CA ALA A 179 -22.89 -16.71 -17.58
C ALA A 179 -21.67 -17.43 -18.17
N TYR A 180 -21.22 -18.47 -17.47
CA TYR A 180 -20.13 -19.33 -17.93
C TYR A 180 -20.46 -19.94 -19.31
N HIS A 181 -19.53 -19.80 -20.25
CA HIS A 181 -19.58 -20.46 -21.54
C HIS A 181 -18.19 -20.98 -21.93
N PRO A 182 -17.97 -22.30 -22.07
CA PRO A 182 -16.64 -22.89 -22.27
C PRO A 182 -15.78 -22.30 -23.40
N LYS A 183 -16.44 -21.76 -24.43
CA LYS A 183 -15.77 -21.19 -25.62
C LYS A 183 -15.78 -19.66 -25.69
N HIS A 184 -16.71 -19.01 -25.01
CA HIS A 184 -17.02 -17.59 -25.22
C HIS A 184 -16.84 -16.76 -23.96
N ASN A 185 -16.98 -17.40 -22.80
CA ASN A 185 -16.79 -16.80 -21.49
C ASN A 185 -16.38 -17.87 -20.47
N PRO A 186 -15.16 -18.43 -20.58
CA PRO A 186 -14.69 -19.51 -19.70
C PRO A 186 -14.51 -19.04 -18.23
N ASP A 187 -14.36 -17.74 -18.01
CA ASP A 187 -14.27 -17.14 -16.67
C ASP A 187 -15.62 -16.56 -16.23
N GLY A 188 -16.71 -16.94 -16.90
CA GLY A 188 -18.05 -16.49 -16.55
C GLY A 188 -18.51 -17.07 -15.21
N HIS A 189 -19.39 -16.33 -14.55
CA HIS A 189 -19.90 -16.64 -13.22
C HIS A 189 -21.42 -16.67 -13.26
N ASP A 190 -22.02 -17.50 -12.41
CA ASP A 190 -23.46 -17.47 -12.17
C ASP A 190 -23.86 -16.17 -11.45
N LEU A 191 -25.17 -15.90 -11.39
CA LEU A 191 -25.66 -14.74 -10.64
C LEU A 191 -25.44 -14.97 -9.16
N ASP A 192 -25.07 -13.91 -8.46
CA ASP A 192 -24.91 -13.92 -7.01
C ASP A 192 -26.06 -13.16 -6.35
N ILE A 193 -26.20 -13.32 -5.04
CA ILE A 193 -27.19 -12.62 -4.24
C ILE A 193 -26.76 -11.16 -4.08
N CYS A 194 -27.59 -10.25 -4.54
CA CYS A 194 -27.34 -8.83 -4.37
C CYS A 194 -27.47 -8.45 -2.88
N PRO A 195 -26.47 -7.78 -2.27
CA PRO A 195 -26.52 -7.40 -0.86
C PRO A 195 -27.56 -6.31 -0.56
N VAL A 196 -28.04 -5.59 -1.58
CA VAL A 196 -29.01 -4.49 -1.42
C VAL A 196 -30.45 -4.98 -1.54
N CYS A 197 -30.80 -5.72 -2.60
CA CYS A 197 -32.17 -6.20 -2.81
C CYS A 197 -32.43 -7.63 -2.37
N GLY A 198 -31.38 -8.41 -2.06
CA GLY A 198 -31.51 -9.81 -1.63
C GLY A 198 -31.88 -10.81 -2.73
N HIS A 199 -32.05 -10.37 -3.99
CA HIS A 199 -32.32 -11.26 -5.11
C HIS A 199 -31.02 -11.80 -5.74
N GLU A 200 -31.07 -13.04 -6.24
CA GLU A 200 -30.03 -13.68 -7.05
C GLU A 200 -29.97 -13.04 -8.45
N ALA A 201 -29.48 -11.81 -8.51
CA ALA A 201 -29.47 -10.96 -9.70
C ALA A 201 -28.22 -10.08 -9.78
N PHE A 202 -27.21 -10.37 -8.96
CA PHE A 202 -25.91 -9.71 -9.03
C PHE A 202 -25.09 -10.36 -10.14
N CYS A 203 -24.87 -9.62 -11.22
CA CYS A 203 -24.05 -10.06 -12.34
C CYS A 203 -22.59 -9.84 -11.99
N VAL A 204 -21.90 -10.95 -11.75
CA VAL A 204 -20.49 -10.97 -11.37
C VAL A 204 -19.63 -10.69 -12.61
N GLU A 205 -18.74 -9.72 -12.49
CA GLU A 205 -17.71 -9.41 -13.50
C GLU A 205 -16.36 -10.04 -13.14
N GLY A 206 -16.13 -10.28 -11.85
CA GLY A 206 -14.97 -11.00 -11.35
C GLY A 206 -14.99 -11.10 -9.83
N LEU A 207 -13.91 -11.69 -9.31
CA LEU A 207 -13.67 -11.85 -7.88
C LEU A 207 -12.60 -10.87 -7.41
N ASP A 208 -12.63 -10.51 -6.13
CA ASP A 208 -11.56 -9.72 -5.52
C ASP A 208 -10.20 -10.39 -5.80
N PRO A 209 -9.18 -9.61 -6.23
CA PRO A 209 -7.92 -10.18 -6.69
C PRO A 209 -7.04 -10.75 -5.57
N ILE A 210 -7.41 -10.53 -4.30
CA ILE A 210 -6.54 -10.79 -3.15
C ILE A 210 -6.88 -12.14 -2.51
N PHE A 211 -8.14 -12.33 -2.16
CA PHE A 211 -8.65 -13.53 -1.49
C PHE A 211 -9.54 -14.37 -2.41
N GLY A 212 -10.11 -13.77 -3.46
CA GLY A 212 -11.00 -14.46 -4.40
C GLY A 212 -12.32 -14.93 -3.74
N GLN A 213 -12.75 -14.24 -2.68
CA GLN A 213 -13.91 -14.59 -1.86
C GLN A 213 -15.12 -13.71 -2.16
N VAL A 214 -14.89 -12.43 -2.47
CA VAL A 214 -15.96 -11.45 -2.69
C VAL A 214 -16.05 -11.10 -4.17
N THR A 215 -17.26 -11.18 -4.72
CA THR A 215 -17.56 -10.83 -6.11
C THR A 215 -17.67 -9.32 -6.29
N TYR A 216 -17.23 -8.78 -7.43
CA TYR A 216 -17.55 -7.42 -7.89
C TYR A 216 -18.35 -7.46 -9.18
N GLY A 217 -19.08 -6.38 -9.47
CA GLY A 217 -19.99 -6.31 -10.61
C GLY A 217 -21.23 -5.47 -10.32
N GLN A 218 -22.35 -5.82 -10.98
CA GLN A 218 -23.57 -5.01 -10.94
C GLN A 218 -24.83 -5.85 -10.76
N CYS A 219 -25.75 -5.39 -9.91
CA CYS A 219 -27.10 -5.92 -9.84
C CYS A 219 -27.97 -5.47 -11.01
N LEU A 220 -28.55 -6.45 -11.70
CA LEU A 220 -29.44 -6.23 -12.84
C LEU A 220 -30.86 -5.81 -12.42
N VAL A 221 -31.18 -5.90 -11.13
CA VAL A 221 -32.49 -5.49 -10.56
C VAL A 221 -32.42 -4.08 -9.98
N CYS A 222 -31.58 -3.87 -8.96
CA CYS A 222 -31.54 -2.62 -8.20
C CYS A 222 -30.49 -1.62 -8.70
N THR A 223 -29.69 -1.99 -9.71
CA THR A 223 -28.60 -1.18 -10.27
C THR A 223 -27.42 -0.90 -9.31
N TYR A 224 -27.35 -1.59 -8.17
CA TYR A 224 -26.18 -1.56 -7.30
C TYR A 224 -24.94 -2.01 -8.07
N VAL A 225 -23.87 -1.22 -8.02
CA VAL A 225 -22.54 -1.54 -8.55
C VAL A 225 -21.57 -1.66 -7.39
N ARG A 226 -20.84 -2.77 -7.32
CA ARG A 226 -19.69 -2.96 -6.43
C ARG A 226 -18.43 -2.91 -7.28
N SER A 227 -17.51 -2.00 -6.95
CA SER A 227 -16.22 -1.90 -7.62
C SER A 227 -15.24 -2.97 -7.10
N PRO A 228 -14.16 -3.29 -7.84
CA PRO A 228 -13.12 -4.19 -7.36
C PRO A 228 -12.53 -3.76 -6.00
N GLY A 229 -12.25 -2.47 -5.82
CA GLY A 229 -11.72 -1.95 -4.55
C GLY A 229 -12.69 -2.07 -3.37
N ALA A 230 -14.01 -1.99 -3.62
CA ALA A 230 -15.00 -2.24 -2.60
C ALA A 230 -15.11 -3.75 -2.24
N ALA A 231 -14.96 -4.62 -3.24
CA ALA A 231 -14.88 -6.06 -3.01
C ALA A 231 -13.62 -6.46 -2.24
N GLU A 232 -12.46 -5.86 -2.53
CA GLU A 232 -11.21 -6.06 -1.77
C GLU A 232 -11.37 -5.66 -0.29
N ASP A 233 -11.96 -4.50 -0.02
CA ASP A 233 -12.19 -4.01 1.35
C ASP A 233 -13.14 -4.93 2.14
N GLN A 234 -14.20 -5.41 1.48
CA GLN A 234 -15.12 -6.39 2.05
C GLN A 234 -14.43 -7.73 2.30
N ALA A 235 -13.67 -8.25 1.34
CA ALA A 235 -12.94 -9.52 1.46
C ALA A 235 -11.92 -9.47 2.60
N PHE A 236 -11.21 -8.35 2.75
CA PHE A 236 -10.30 -8.12 3.86
C PHE A 236 -11.03 -8.16 5.21
N THR A 237 -12.19 -7.50 5.31
CA THR A 237 -13.02 -7.50 6.52
C THR A 237 -13.54 -8.90 6.86
N GLU A 238 -13.97 -9.67 5.87
CA GLU A 238 -14.43 -11.05 6.05
C GLU A 238 -13.30 -11.99 6.48
N HIS A 239 -12.11 -11.83 5.88
CA HIS A 239 -10.93 -12.58 6.26
C HIS A 239 -10.53 -12.34 7.73
N LEU A 240 -10.54 -11.07 8.18
CA LEU A 240 -10.27 -10.73 9.58
C LEU A 240 -11.28 -11.37 10.53
N ARG A 241 -12.58 -11.39 10.17
CA ARG A 241 -13.60 -12.06 10.99
C ARG A 241 -13.37 -13.56 11.07
N SER A 242 -13.05 -14.21 9.95
CA SER A 242 -12.75 -15.64 9.93
C SER A 242 -11.60 -16.01 10.87
N ILE A 243 -10.54 -15.18 10.92
CA ILE A 243 -9.41 -15.41 11.83
C ILE A 243 -9.84 -15.28 13.30
N MET A 244 -10.71 -14.30 13.61
CA MET A 244 -11.18 -14.06 14.98
C MET A 244 -12.19 -15.10 15.48
N ASP A 245 -12.97 -15.70 14.59
CA ASP A 245 -13.99 -16.71 14.93
C ASP A 245 -13.37 -18.12 15.09
N ASP A 246 -12.14 -18.33 14.62
CA ASP A 246 -11.38 -19.59 14.73
C ASP A 246 -10.52 -19.68 16.03
N GLU A 247 -10.60 -18.68 16.93
CA GLU A 247 -10.02 -18.68 18.30
C GLU A 247 -11.02 -19.11 19.40
#